data_AF-A0A6L9YV59-F1
#
_entry.id   AF-A0A6L9YV59-F1
#
_cell.length_a   1.000
_cell.length_b   1.000
_cell.length_c   1.000
_cell.angle_alpha   90.00
_cell.angle_beta   90.00
_cell.angle_gamma   90.00
#
_symmetry.space_group_name_H-M   'P 1'
#
loop_
_entity.id
_entity.type
_entity.pdbx_description
1 polymer ?
#
loop_
_entity_poly.entity_id
_entity_poly.type
_entity_poly.pdbx_seq_one_letter_code
_entity_poly.pdbx_strand_id
1 'polypeptide(L)'
;MHSELTCPSPRSGLKGLLDRFTGPGATQAELLIQFVPSLVALVAAPTYALTLPIQWTPLQLGLIAVLALDLVGGVLTNATSTAKGWYHRPEQGWQQHLGFVSVHVIHVLLVALLFRGGDWGFFIGVSSYLLGASVLILLSPLYLQRPVALGLYSLGLLGDRYLFPPMPGLEWFLPLFFLKILVSHLLKETPYRPRERR
;
A
#
# COMPACT_ATOMS: atom_id res chain seq x y z
N MET A 1 -13.33 23.31 -17.69
CA MET A 1 -12.64 23.70 -16.44
C MET A 1 -12.66 22.51 -15.49
N HIS A 2 -11.57 21.74 -15.42
CA HIS A 2 -11.40 20.77 -14.35
C HIS A 2 -11.11 21.57 -13.08
N SER A 3 -12.04 21.55 -12.12
CA SER A 3 -11.76 22.08 -10.79
C SER A 3 -10.66 21.21 -10.19
N GLU A 4 -9.42 21.69 -10.18
CA GLU A 4 -8.42 21.15 -9.28
C GLU A 4 -8.98 21.34 -7.86
N LEU A 5 -9.35 20.23 -7.22
CA LEU A 5 -9.81 20.24 -5.84
C LEU A 5 -8.66 20.75 -4.99
N THR A 6 -8.83 21.95 -4.40
CA THR A 6 -7.91 22.47 -3.41
C THR A 6 -7.90 21.52 -2.21
N CYS A 7 -6.77 20.86 -1.98
CA CYS A 7 -6.62 19.99 -0.82
C CYS A 7 -6.59 20.87 0.44
N PRO A 8 -7.49 20.67 1.41
CA PRO A 8 -7.50 21.51 2.59
C PRO A 8 -6.21 21.31 3.41
N SER A 9 -5.82 22.33 4.17
CA SER A 9 -4.66 22.19 5.06
C SER A 9 -4.96 21.21 6.20
N PRO A 10 -3.99 20.38 6.62
CA PRO A 10 -4.11 19.58 7.83
C PRO A 10 -4.45 20.44 9.05
N ARG A 11 -5.27 19.91 9.96
CA ARG A 11 -5.56 20.56 11.25
C ARG A 11 -4.32 20.59 12.15
N SER A 12 -4.37 21.30 13.28
CA SER A 12 -3.27 21.32 14.26
C SER A 12 -3.28 20.10 15.19
N GLY A 13 -2.12 19.81 15.79
CA GLY A 13 -1.94 18.75 16.80
C GLY A 13 -2.12 17.33 16.27
N LEU A 14 -2.61 16.42 17.12
CA LEU A 14 -2.80 14.99 16.78
C LEU A 14 -3.75 14.78 15.60
N LYS A 15 -4.79 15.62 15.47
CA LYS A 15 -5.71 15.58 14.34
C LYS A 15 -5.00 15.90 13.01
N GLY A 16 -3.98 16.75 13.05
CA GLY A 16 -3.12 17.05 11.89
C GLY A 16 -2.24 15.90 11.45
N LEU A 17 -1.77 15.08 12.40
CA LEU A 17 -1.02 13.86 12.07
C LEU A 17 -1.93 12.86 11.35
N LEU A 18 -3.16 12.68 11.84
CA LEU A 18 -4.16 11.85 11.18
C LEU A 18 -4.46 12.37 9.77
N ASP A 19 -4.70 13.68 9.61
CA ASP A 19 -4.96 14.29 8.30
C ASP A 19 -3.83 14.07 7.29
N ARG A 20 -2.57 14.10 7.74
CA ARG A 20 -1.41 13.84 6.87
C ARG A 20 -1.31 12.38 6.40
N PHE A 21 -1.96 11.46 7.11
CA PHE A 21 -2.03 10.05 6.79
C PHE A 21 -3.27 9.69 5.95
N THR A 22 -4.44 10.18 6.34
CA THR A 22 -5.73 9.83 5.72
C THR A 22 -6.12 10.75 4.57
N GLY A 23 -5.43 11.88 4.43
CA GLY A 23 -5.81 13.00 3.59
C GLY A 23 -6.66 14.02 4.37
N PRO A 24 -6.33 15.32 4.32
CA PRO A 24 -7.11 16.34 4.99
C PRO A 24 -8.56 16.41 4.48
N GLY A 25 -9.52 16.43 5.41
CA GLY A 25 -10.95 16.49 5.09
C GLY A 25 -11.57 15.14 4.72
N ALA A 26 -10.93 14.02 5.05
CA ALA A 26 -11.48 12.68 4.84
C ALA A 26 -12.87 12.56 5.51
N THR A 27 -13.84 12.04 4.78
CA THR A 27 -15.19 11.83 5.29
C THR A 27 -15.23 10.72 6.34
N GLN A 28 -16.31 10.65 7.13
CA GLN A 28 -16.49 9.53 8.07
C GLN A 28 -16.50 8.17 7.37
N ALA A 29 -17.11 8.09 6.18
CA ALA A 29 -17.10 6.87 5.38
C ALA A 29 -15.67 6.49 4.92
N GLU A 30 -14.87 7.47 4.50
CA GLU A 30 -13.46 7.26 4.17
C GLU A 30 -12.67 6.81 5.41
N LEU A 31 -12.84 7.44 6.57
CA LEU A 31 -12.14 7.01 7.79
C LEU A 31 -12.53 5.59 8.20
N LEU A 32 -13.81 5.23 8.11
CA LEU A 32 -14.28 3.87 8.43
C LEU A 32 -13.67 2.82 7.49
N ILE A 33 -13.69 3.05 6.17
CA ILE A 33 -13.09 2.09 5.22
C ILE A 33 -11.56 2.03 5.37
N GLN A 34 -10.91 3.11 5.80
CA GLN A 34 -9.47 3.17 6.01
C GLN A 34 -9.02 2.41 7.27
N PHE A 35 -9.78 2.45 8.37
CA PHE A 35 -9.32 1.90 9.65
C PHE A 35 -9.97 0.59 10.05
N VAL A 36 -11.26 0.38 9.78
CA VAL A 36 -11.97 -0.81 10.26
C VAL A 36 -11.38 -2.10 9.65
N PRO A 37 -11.23 -2.22 8.31
CA PRO A 37 -10.65 -3.43 7.74
C PRO A 37 -9.20 -3.67 8.16
N SER A 38 -8.44 -2.60 8.39
CA SER A 38 -7.04 -2.68 8.80
C SER A 38 -6.89 -3.16 10.23
N LEU A 39 -7.76 -2.70 11.14
CA LEU A 39 -7.81 -3.20 12.52
C LEU A 39 -8.28 -4.66 12.58
N VAL A 40 -9.20 -5.05 11.69
CA VAL A 40 -9.56 -6.46 11.53
C VAL A 40 -8.37 -7.27 11.03
N ALA A 41 -7.64 -6.79 10.01
CA ALA A 41 -6.47 -7.46 9.46
C ALA A 41 -5.32 -7.59 10.48
N LEU A 42 -5.10 -6.55 11.30
CA LEU A 42 -4.14 -6.53 12.41
C LEU A 42 -4.29 -7.73 13.33
N VAL A 43 -5.53 -8.14 13.61
CA VAL A 43 -5.84 -9.29 14.48
C VAL A 43 -5.97 -10.58 13.67
N ALA A 44 -6.69 -10.56 12.56
CA ALA A 44 -7.00 -11.74 11.78
C ALA A 44 -5.76 -12.43 11.20
N ALA A 45 -4.79 -11.67 10.70
CA ALA A 45 -3.58 -12.24 10.09
C ALA A 45 -2.72 -13.05 11.08
N PRO A 46 -2.32 -12.52 12.26
CA PRO A 46 -1.59 -13.32 13.24
C PRO A 46 -2.45 -14.43 13.85
N THR A 47 -3.76 -14.23 14.05
CA THR A 47 -4.65 -15.30 14.50
C THR A 47 -4.71 -16.46 13.50
N TYR A 48 -4.79 -16.17 12.21
CA TYR A 48 -4.71 -17.19 11.16
C TYR A 48 -3.35 -17.90 11.17
N ALA A 49 -2.24 -17.15 11.28
CA ALA A 49 -0.91 -17.74 11.35
C ALA A 49 -0.76 -18.75 12.50
N LEU A 50 -1.36 -18.48 13.66
CA LEU A 50 -1.38 -19.39 14.82
C LEU A 50 -2.16 -20.70 14.58
N THR A 51 -3.00 -20.78 13.55
CA THR A 51 -3.69 -22.03 13.17
C THR A 51 -2.82 -22.98 12.35
N LEU A 52 -1.68 -22.50 11.85
CA LEU A 52 -0.77 -23.27 11.00
C LEU A 52 0.20 -24.10 11.86
N PRO A 53 0.70 -25.24 11.36
CA PRO A 53 1.68 -26.08 12.06
C PRO A 53 3.10 -25.48 11.97
N ILE A 54 3.25 -24.20 12.31
CA ILE A 54 4.50 -23.44 12.24
C ILE A 54 4.75 -22.80 13.60
N GLN A 55 5.97 -22.93 14.12
CA GLN A 55 6.37 -22.28 15.36
C GLN A 55 6.76 -20.82 15.08
N TRP A 56 5.83 -19.92 15.35
CA TRP A 56 6.06 -18.48 15.20
C TRP A 56 6.71 -17.90 16.46
N THR A 57 7.71 -17.05 16.25
CA THR A 57 8.23 -16.17 17.31
C THR A 57 7.29 -15.00 17.56
N PRO A 58 7.28 -14.39 18.77
CA PRO A 58 6.51 -13.18 19.04
C PRO A 58 6.83 -12.03 18.08
N LEU A 59 8.10 -11.93 17.65
CA LEU A 59 8.53 -10.94 16.66
C LEU A 59 7.88 -11.16 15.28
N GLN A 60 7.82 -12.41 14.81
CA GLN A 60 7.15 -12.74 13.55
C GLN A 60 5.65 -12.44 13.62
N LEU A 61 4.96 -12.82 14.71
CA LEU A 61 3.53 -12.51 14.88
C LEU A 61 3.27 -11.00 14.94
N GLY A 62 4.12 -10.26 15.66
CA GLY A 62 4.05 -8.80 15.69
C GLY A 62 4.25 -8.18 14.31
N LEU A 63 5.21 -8.68 13.53
CA LEU A 63 5.44 -8.20 12.17
C LEU A 63 4.30 -8.58 11.21
N ILE A 64 3.73 -9.78 11.30
CA ILE A 64 2.52 -10.17 10.55
C ILE A 64 1.39 -9.17 10.84
N ALA A 65 1.15 -8.83 12.11
CA ALA A 65 0.13 -7.89 12.52
C ALA A 65 0.36 -6.49 11.92
N VAL A 66 1.59 -5.96 12.05
CA VAL A 66 1.98 -4.65 11.50
C VAL A 66 1.85 -4.61 9.98
N LEU A 67 2.33 -5.64 9.28
CA LEU A 67 2.20 -5.74 7.82
C LEU A 67 0.74 -5.83 7.40
N ALA A 68 -0.11 -6.58 8.11
CA ALA A 68 -1.52 -6.69 7.76
C ALA A 68 -2.25 -5.35 7.94
N LEU A 69 -1.99 -4.65 9.05
CA LEU A 69 -2.51 -3.30 9.29
C LEU A 69 -2.08 -2.33 8.19
N ASP A 70 -0.78 -2.29 7.90
CA ASP A 70 -0.17 -1.37 6.94
C ASP A 70 -0.58 -1.66 5.49
N LEU A 71 -0.65 -2.93 5.08
CA LEU A 71 -0.96 -3.30 3.71
C LEU A 71 -2.45 -3.17 3.43
N VAL A 72 -3.32 -3.70 4.29
CA VAL A 72 -4.79 -3.55 4.12
C VAL A 72 -5.19 -2.08 4.27
N GLY A 73 -4.71 -1.39 5.31
CA GLY A 73 -4.97 0.05 5.48
C GLY A 73 -4.37 0.87 4.37
N GLY A 74 -3.15 0.58 3.95
CA GLY A 74 -2.51 1.28 2.85
C GLY A 74 -3.26 1.11 1.52
N VAL A 75 -3.74 -0.09 1.18
CA VAL A 75 -4.57 -0.32 -0.01
C VAL A 75 -5.80 0.59 0.02
N LEU A 76 -6.53 0.61 1.13
CA LEU A 76 -7.81 1.30 1.25
C LEU A 76 -7.64 2.82 1.39
N THR A 77 -6.70 3.27 2.23
CA THR A 77 -6.36 4.69 2.37
C THR A 77 -5.92 5.28 1.06
N ASN A 78 -4.92 4.71 0.39
CA ASN A 78 -4.42 5.27 -0.86
C ASN A 78 -5.45 5.20 -2.01
N ALA A 79 -6.48 4.36 -1.90
CA ALA A 79 -7.59 4.30 -2.85
C ALA A 79 -8.69 5.35 -2.60
N THR A 80 -8.72 6.01 -1.43
CA THR A 80 -9.72 7.06 -1.16
C THR A 80 -9.46 8.34 -1.97
N SER A 81 -10.53 9.04 -2.36
CA SER A 81 -10.39 10.28 -3.12
C SER A 81 -9.65 11.35 -2.34
N THR A 82 -9.89 11.45 -1.04
CA THR A 82 -9.21 12.44 -0.19
C THR A 82 -7.70 12.16 -0.07
N ALA A 83 -7.31 10.90 0.16
CA ALA A 83 -5.89 10.55 0.20
C ALA A 83 -5.22 10.68 -1.18
N LYS A 84 -5.87 10.29 -2.27
CA LYS A 84 -5.37 10.51 -3.65
C LYS A 84 -5.05 11.97 -3.88
N GLY A 85 -6.01 12.86 -3.59
CA GLY A 85 -5.80 14.30 -3.71
C GLY A 85 -4.64 14.81 -2.86
N TRP A 86 -4.49 14.29 -1.63
CA TRP A 86 -3.39 14.67 -0.74
C TRP A 86 -2.02 14.18 -1.24
N TYR A 87 -1.89 12.90 -1.60
CA TYR A 87 -0.61 12.32 -2.02
C TYR A 87 -0.19 12.71 -3.44
N HIS A 88 -1.10 13.22 -4.27
CA HIS A 88 -0.85 13.70 -5.64
C HIS A 88 -1.03 15.22 -5.81
N ARG A 89 -1.05 15.97 -4.69
CA ARG A 89 -1.08 17.45 -4.70
C ARG A 89 0.13 18.03 -5.44
N PRO A 90 0.08 19.30 -5.91
CA PRO A 90 1.13 19.87 -6.75
C PRO A 90 2.55 19.81 -6.17
N GLU A 91 2.71 19.80 -4.85
CA GLU A 91 4.01 19.71 -4.17
C GLU A 91 4.57 18.27 -4.10
N GLN A 92 3.83 17.26 -4.55
CA GLN A 92 4.26 15.88 -4.61
C GLN A 92 4.66 15.54 -6.05
N GLY A 93 5.96 15.33 -6.25
CA GLY A 93 6.55 14.91 -7.52
C GLY A 93 7.08 13.48 -7.46
N TRP A 94 7.83 13.11 -8.50
CA TRP A 94 8.36 11.76 -8.66
C TRP A 94 9.24 11.32 -7.47
N GLN A 95 10.00 12.24 -6.86
CA GLN A 95 10.89 11.94 -5.74
C GLN A 95 10.11 11.51 -4.50
N GLN A 96 8.97 12.16 -4.22
CA GLN A 96 8.16 11.82 -3.05
C GLN A 96 7.48 10.46 -3.24
N HIS A 97 7.00 10.16 -4.45
CA HIS A 97 6.41 8.85 -4.76
C HIS A 97 7.45 7.73 -4.70
N LEU A 98 8.64 7.91 -5.29
CA LEU A 98 9.69 6.91 -5.19
C LEU A 98 10.27 6.80 -3.77
N GLY A 99 10.34 7.91 -3.03
CA GLY A 99 10.70 7.87 -1.60
C GLY A 99 9.74 7.01 -0.80
N PHE A 100 8.43 7.19 -1.01
CA PHE A 100 7.40 6.33 -0.41
C PHE A 100 7.61 4.86 -0.78
N VAL A 101 7.79 4.54 -2.07
CA VAL A 101 8.05 3.16 -2.52
C VAL A 101 9.33 2.59 -1.88
N SER A 102 10.39 3.38 -1.80
CA SER A 102 11.71 2.95 -1.32
C SER A 102 11.68 2.55 0.15
N VAL A 103 10.91 3.25 0.98
CA VAL A 103 10.70 2.86 2.39
C VAL A 103 10.08 1.45 2.48
N HIS A 104 9.23 1.05 1.54
CA HIS A 104 8.57 -0.26 1.54
C HIS A 104 9.50 -1.42 1.13
N VAL A 105 10.70 -1.13 0.61
CA VAL A 105 11.77 -2.15 0.45
C VAL A 105 12.16 -2.73 1.81
N ILE A 106 12.01 -1.97 2.90
CA ILE A 106 12.24 -2.45 4.26
C ILE A 106 11.27 -3.59 4.61
N HIS A 107 10.00 -3.53 4.20
CA HIS A 107 9.06 -4.64 4.42
C HIS A 107 9.53 -5.92 3.71
N VAL A 108 10.00 -5.80 2.47
CA VAL A 108 10.54 -6.93 1.70
C VAL A 108 11.77 -7.52 2.40
N LEU A 109 12.68 -6.66 2.90
CA LEU A 109 13.86 -7.10 3.65
C LEU A 109 13.48 -7.84 4.93
N LEU A 110 12.58 -7.27 5.73
CA LEU A 110 12.11 -7.91 6.95
C LEU A 110 11.43 -9.24 6.68
N VAL A 111 10.64 -9.34 5.60
CA VAL A 111 10.04 -10.61 5.18
C VAL A 111 11.09 -11.64 4.77
N ALA A 112 12.09 -11.23 3.98
CA ALA A 112 13.17 -12.11 3.56
C ALA A 112 13.97 -12.65 4.75
N LEU A 113 14.31 -11.78 5.71
CA LEU A 113 15.10 -12.15 6.89
C LEU A 113 14.31 -13.04 7.85
N LEU A 114 13.07 -12.67 8.18
CA LEU A 114 12.33 -13.30 9.28
C LEU A 114 11.44 -14.46 8.84
N PHE A 115 11.03 -14.53 7.58
CA PHE A 115 10.10 -15.58 7.09
C PHE A 115 10.70 -16.47 6.02
N ARG A 116 11.83 -16.07 5.42
CA ARG A 116 12.48 -16.82 4.34
C ARG A 116 13.94 -17.20 4.63
N GLY A 117 14.37 -17.10 5.89
CA GLY A 117 15.72 -17.52 6.29
C GLY A 117 16.85 -16.69 5.65
N GLY A 118 16.59 -15.41 5.34
CA GLY A 118 17.58 -14.55 4.69
C GLY A 118 17.68 -14.75 3.18
N ASP A 119 16.57 -15.07 2.51
CA ASP A 119 16.51 -15.23 1.05
C ASP A 119 16.77 -13.92 0.30
N TRP A 120 18.05 -13.68 -0.01
CA TRP A 120 18.50 -12.51 -0.79
C TRP A 120 17.97 -12.51 -2.23
N GLY A 121 17.70 -13.68 -2.81
CA GLY A 121 17.13 -13.79 -4.15
C GLY A 121 15.72 -13.22 -4.19
N PHE A 122 14.88 -13.58 -3.21
CA PHE A 122 13.57 -12.97 -3.00
C PHE A 122 13.69 -11.47 -2.75
N PHE A 123 14.57 -11.05 -1.82
CA PHE A 123 14.73 -9.63 -1.49
C PHE A 123 15.11 -8.80 -2.72
N ILE A 124 16.16 -9.19 -3.44
CA ILE A 124 16.63 -8.48 -4.63
C ILE A 124 15.56 -8.54 -5.72
N GLY A 125 15.02 -9.71 -6.02
CA GLY A 125 14.02 -9.90 -7.08
C GLY A 125 12.76 -9.04 -6.86
N VAL A 126 12.15 -9.13 -5.68
CA VAL A 126 10.94 -8.39 -5.34
C VAL A 126 11.21 -6.88 -5.25
N SER A 127 12.35 -6.47 -4.68
CA SER A 127 12.69 -5.05 -4.54
C SER A 127 13.01 -4.41 -5.89
N SER A 128 13.80 -5.08 -6.73
CA SER A 128 14.09 -4.63 -8.10
C SER A 128 12.82 -4.57 -8.93
N TYR A 129 11.93 -5.56 -8.79
CA TYR A 129 10.64 -5.54 -9.45
C TYR A 129 9.77 -4.36 -9.00
N LEU A 130 9.63 -4.14 -7.69
CA LEU A 130 8.86 -3.03 -7.13
C LEU A 130 9.35 -1.68 -7.66
N LEU A 131 10.67 -1.44 -7.57
CA LEU A 131 11.27 -0.18 -7.98
C LEU A 131 11.17 0.02 -9.49
N GLY A 132 11.48 -1.01 -10.29
CA GLY A 132 11.37 -0.96 -11.75
C GLY A 132 9.93 -0.73 -12.22
N ALA A 133 8.97 -1.48 -11.68
CA ALA A 133 7.55 -1.30 -11.98
C ALA A 133 7.07 0.12 -11.61
N SER A 134 7.50 0.63 -10.46
CA SER A 134 7.15 1.98 -10.01
C SER A 134 7.68 3.05 -10.96
N VAL A 135 8.92 2.92 -11.42
CA VAL A 135 9.51 3.83 -12.41
C VAL A 135 8.73 3.77 -13.73
N LEU A 136 8.40 2.59 -14.23
CA LEU A 136 7.61 2.44 -15.46
C LEU A 136 6.22 3.08 -15.35
N ILE A 137 5.55 2.94 -14.21
CA ILE A 137 4.25 3.59 -13.97
C ILE A 137 4.41 5.11 -13.96
N LEU A 138 5.39 5.64 -13.22
CA LEU A 138 5.60 7.09 -13.09
C LEU A 138 6.02 7.76 -14.41
N LEU A 139 6.74 7.04 -15.27
CA LEU A 139 7.13 7.51 -16.61
C LEU A 139 6.00 7.38 -17.65
N SER A 140 4.97 6.58 -17.35
CA SER A 140 3.86 6.37 -18.28
C SER A 140 2.99 7.63 -18.39
N PRO A 141 2.54 8.00 -19.60
CA PRO A 141 1.53 9.05 -19.78
C PRO A 141 0.29 8.77 -18.92
N LEU A 142 -0.32 9.81 -18.35
CA LEU A 142 -1.41 9.68 -17.36
C LEU A 142 -2.54 8.75 -17.81
N TYR A 143 -2.95 8.81 -19.09
CA TYR A 143 -4.01 7.97 -19.63
C TYR A 143 -3.64 6.47 -19.73
N LEU A 144 -2.35 6.14 -19.69
CA LEU A 144 -1.82 4.77 -19.70
C LEU A 144 -1.38 4.28 -18.32
N GLN A 145 -1.25 5.14 -17.32
CA GLN A 145 -0.74 4.74 -16.00
C GLN A 145 -1.53 3.59 -15.38
N ARG A 146 -2.87 3.67 -15.43
CA ARG A 146 -3.74 2.62 -14.88
C ARG A 146 -3.57 1.26 -15.58
N PRO A 147 -3.69 1.12 -16.92
CA PRO A 147 -3.47 -0.17 -17.57
C PRO A 147 -2.03 -0.69 -17.38
N VAL A 148 -1.02 0.18 -17.37
CA VAL A 148 0.37 -0.22 -17.09
C VAL A 148 0.51 -0.75 -15.67
N ALA A 149 -0.02 -0.06 -14.67
CA ALA A 149 0.04 -0.51 -13.27
C ALA A 149 -0.70 -1.83 -13.05
N LEU A 150 -1.88 -2.02 -13.65
CA LEU A 150 -2.63 -3.26 -13.56
C LEU A 150 -1.92 -4.42 -14.26
N GLY A 151 -1.30 -4.17 -15.42
CA GLY A 151 -0.48 -5.16 -16.12
C GLY A 151 0.74 -5.58 -15.31
N LEU A 152 1.47 -4.61 -14.75
CA LEU A 152 2.58 -4.89 -13.84
C LEU A 152 2.10 -5.62 -12.58
N TYR A 153 1.07 -5.14 -11.89
CA TYR A 153 0.49 -5.85 -10.74
C TYR A 153 0.16 -7.31 -11.07
N SER A 154 -0.46 -7.58 -12.22
CA SER A 154 -0.78 -8.94 -12.68
C SER A 154 0.47 -9.79 -12.90
N LEU A 155 1.52 -9.22 -13.52
CA LEU A 155 2.82 -9.89 -13.65
C LEU A 155 3.46 -10.17 -12.28
N GLY A 156 3.32 -9.25 -11.32
CA GLY A 156 3.76 -9.44 -9.95
C GLY A 156 3.07 -10.61 -9.25
N LEU A 157 1.75 -10.77 -9.45
CA LEU A 157 1.00 -11.92 -8.92
C LEU A 157 1.42 -13.25 -9.56
N LEU A 158 1.65 -13.26 -10.87
CA LEU A 158 2.19 -14.45 -11.54
C LEU A 158 3.59 -14.77 -11.04
N GLY A 159 4.43 -13.75 -10.86
CA GLY A 159 5.77 -13.87 -10.28
C GLY A 159 5.74 -14.47 -8.88
N ASP A 160 4.90 -13.94 -7.99
CA ASP A 160 4.65 -14.47 -6.65
C ASP A 160 4.27 -15.97 -6.70
N ARG A 161 3.36 -16.34 -7.61
CA ARG A 161 2.87 -17.72 -7.70
C ARG A 161 3.87 -18.72 -8.30
N TYR A 162 4.69 -18.30 -9.26
CA TYR A 162 5.50 -19.21 -10.09
C TYR A 162 7.00 -19.10 -9.88
N LEU A 163 7.52 -17.98 -9.37
CA LEU A 163 8.96 -17.77 -9.19
C LEU A 163 9.42 -18.05 -7.76
N PHE A 164 8.52 -17.99 -6.77
CA PHE A 164 8.86 -18.15 -5.37
C PHE A 164 8.10 -19.32 -4.72
N PRO A 165 8.74 -20.05 -3.80
CA PRO A 165 8.03 -20.95 -2.90
C PRO A 165 6.98 -20.19 -2.09
N PRO A 166 5.79 -20.80 -1.86
CA PRO A 166 4.75 -20.18 -1.05
C PRO A 166 5.26 -19.91 0.37
N MET A 167 4.74 -18.86 0.99
CA MET A 167 5.02 -18.50 2.38
C MET A 167 3.75 -18.73 3.21
N PRO A 168 3.58 -19.90 3.85
CA PRO A 168 2.37 -20.21 4.58
C PRO A 168 2.08 -19.17 5.68
N GLY A 169 0.87 -18.63 5.70
CA GLY A 169 0.46 -17.55 6.61
C GLY A 169 0.74 -16.13 6.10
N LEU A 170 1.55 -15.97 5.05
CA LEU A 170 1.91 -14.70 4.41
C LEU A 170 1.62 -14.71 2.90
N GLU A 171 0.77 -15.60 2.41
CA GLU A 171 0.40 -15.68 0.98
C GLU A 171 -0.27 -14.39 0.47
N TRP A 172 -0.83 -13.59 1.39
CA TRP A 172 -1.42 -12.30 1.11
C TRP A 172 -0.40 -11.15 1.00
N PHE A 173 0.86 -11.36 1.42
CA PHE A 173 1.87 -10.29 1.51
C PHE A 173 2.14 -9.66 0.15
N LEU A 174 2.66 -10.41 -0.84
CA LEU A 174 2.98 -9.83 -2.16
C LEU A 174 1.75 -9.31 -2.91
N PRO A 175 0.58 -9.99 -2.91
CA PRO A 175 -0.63 -9.45 -3.51
C PRO A 175 -1.04 -8.10 -2.92
N LEU A 176 -1.16 -7.97 -1.60
CA LEU A 176 -1.56 -6.71 -0.97
C LEU A 176 -0.46 -5.64 -1.05
N PHE A 177 0.80 -6.06 -1.00
CA PHE A 177 1.96 -5.18 -1.14
C PHE A 177 2.00 -4.49 -2.51
N PHE A 178 1.92 -5.26 -3.59
CA PHE A 178 1.91 -4.68 -4.93
C PHE A 178 0.61 -3.93 -5.22
N LEU A 179 -0.54 -4.40 -4.72
CA LEU A 179 -1.81 -3.67 -4.85
C LEU A 179 -1.72 -2.29 -4.18
N LYS A 180 -1.21 -2.23 -2.96
CA LYS A 180 -1.03 -0.98 -2.20
C LYS A 180 -0.16 0.01 -2.96
N ILE A 181 1.00 -0.43 -3.41
CA ILE A 181 2.00 0.48 -3.97
C ILE A 181 1.69 0.81 -5.43
N LEU A 182 1.56 -0.20 -6.29
CA LEU A 182 1.48 0.01 -7.73
C LEU A 182 0.13 0.57 -8.16
N VAL A 183 -0.97 0.10 -7.56
CA VAL A 183 -2.33 0.45 -7.98
C VAL A 183 -2.92 1.52 -7.07
N SER A 184 -2.92 1.30 -5.76
CA SER A 184 -3.54 2.25 -4.83
C SER A 184 -2.72 3.52 -4.64
N HIS A 185 -1.39 3.48 -4.51
CA HIS A 185 -0.61 4.70 -4.24
C HIS A 185 -0.19 5.44 -5.52
N LEU A 186 0.52 4.78 -6.44
CA LEU A 186 1.21 5.45 -7.54
C LEU A 186 0.30 6.04 -8.62
N LEU A 187 -0.91 5.51 -8.79
CA LEU A 187 -1.82 6.01 -9.82
C LEU A 187 -2.33 7.41 -9.47
N LYS A 188 -2.14 8.36 -10.38
CA LYS A 188 -2.83 9.65 -10.28
C LYS A 188 -4.25 9.51 -10.83
N GLU A 189 -5.23 9.83 -10.01
CA GLU A 189 -6.66 9.68 -10.35
C GLU A 189 -7.41 10.94 -9.97
N THR A 190 -8.48 11.26 -10.71
CA THR A 190 -9.36 12.37 -10.37
C THR A 190 -10.09 12.07 -9.07
N PRO A 191 -9.92 12.87 -8.00
CA PRO A 191 -10.65 12.67 -6.76
C PRO A 191 -12.11 13.11 -6.94
N TYR A 192 -13.05 12.32 -6.41
CA TYR A 192 -14.47 12.65 -6.39
C TYR A 192 -14.91 12.91 -4.95
N ARG A 193 -15.74 13.94 -4.74
CA ARG A 193 -16.40 14.16 -3.45
C ARG A 193 -17.88 13.80 -3.52
N PRO A 194 -18.47 13.30 -2.42
CA PRO A 194 -19.92 13.19 -2.33
C PRO A 194 -20.52 14.57 -2.60
N ARG A 195 -21.48 14.67 -3.53
CA ARG A 195 -22.34 15.85 -3.57
C ARG A 195 -23.14 15.86 -2.28
N GLU A 196 -23.25 17.02 -1.62
CA GLU A 196 -24.20 17.18 -0.53
C GLU A 196 -25.55 16.66 -1.02
N ARG A 197 -26.13 15.68 -0.30
CA ARG A 197 -27.51 15.27 -0.57
C ARG A 197 -28.35 16.52 -0.31
N ARG A 198 -28.94 17.07 -1.38
CA ARG A 198 -30.04 18.03 -1.25
C ARG A 198 -31.23 17.35 -0.61
#